data_AF-K1S7C4-F1
#
_entry.id   AF-K1S7C4-F1
#
_cell.length_a   1.000
_cell.length_b   1.000
_cell.length_c   1.000
_cell.angle_alpha   90.00
_cell.angle_beta   90.00
_cell.angle_gamma   90.00
#
_symmetry.space_group_name_H-M   'P 1'
#
loop_
_entity.id
_entity.type
_entity.pdbx_description
1 polymer ?
#
loop_
_entity_poly.entity_id
_entity_poly.type
_entity_poly.pdbx_seq_one_letter_code
_entity_poly.pdbx_strand_id
1 'polypeptide(L)'
;MAKADIIKEFSVDGFDDVKCGIVKWPLSVIRLQSKDSDRIIELADHILKAWRGYTDEDAFIYAETDGTPHNTITPIARFKDGMFELDLALRNNITTEEHPLGVYHPHEELHHIKKENIGLIEVMGLAVLPSRLKGEMNLLAEYILEGKDIRENEAIEKHADWAYDFLANYDDVNKDNVMDIIQAEIGKVFVKVLEDAGVYKCTPDGLEAFLRFIKTL
;
A
#
# COMPACT_ATOMS: atom_id res chain seq x y z
N MET A 1 -7.04 5.84 -3.25
CA MET A 1 -7.06 6.45 -1.91
C MET A 1 -8.08 7.60 -1.75
N ALA A 2 -8.03 8.68 -2.54
CA ALA A 2 -8.84 9.89 -2.29
C ALA A 2 -10.37 9.73 -2.40
N LYS A 3 -10.83 8.67 -3.06
CA LYS A 3 -12.25 8.31 -3.19
C LYS A 3 -12.66 7.14 -2.28
N ALA A 4 -11.73 6.62 -1.49
CA ALA A 4 -12.00 5.47 -0.63
C ALA A 4 -12.90 5.88 0.52
N ASP A 5 -13.87 5.00 0.82
CA ASP A 5 -14.84 5.17 1.89
C ASP A 5 -14.18 5.03 3.27
N ILE A 6 -14.85 5.54 4.30
CA ILE A 6 -14.47 5.31 5.70
C ILE A 6 -15.06 3.96 6.14
N ILE A 7 -14.21 3.07 6.65
CA ILE A 7 -14.62 1.79 7.25
C ILE A 7 -15.21 2.03 8.64
N LYS A 8 -14.55 2.88 9.43
CA LYS A 8 -14.88 3.11 10.84
C LYS A 8 -14.56 4.54 11.24
N GLU A 9 -15.58 5.26 11.72
CA GLU A 9 -15.40 6.56 12.36
C GLU A 9 -15.00 6.40 13.82
N PHE A 10 -14.24 7.37 14.32
CA PHE A 10 -13.85 7.48 15.73
C PHE A 10 -13.67 8.95 16.11
N SER A 11 -13.55 9.20 17.41
CA SER A 11 -13.28 10.52 17.99
C SER A 11 -12.01 10.44 18.83
N VAL A 12 -11.32 11.58 18.96
CA VAL A 12 -10.13 11.72 19.81
C VAL A 12 -10.44 12.81 20.83
N ASP A 13 -10.18 12.53 22.11
CA ASP A 13 -10.51 13.43 23.21
C ASP A 13 -9.85 14.80 23.00
N GLY A 14 -10.64 15.87 23.10
CA GLY A 14 -10.18 17.24 22.84
C GLY A 14 -10.13 17.63 21.36
N PHE A 15 -10.59 16.76 20.45
CA PHE A 15 -10.70 17.00 19.00
C PHE A 15 -12.08 16.66 18.42
N ASP A 16 -13.15 16.87 19.20
CA ASP A 16 -14.54 16.60 18.81
C ASP A 16 -14.99 17.37 17.54
N ASP A 17 -14.28 18.43 17.18
CA ASP A 17 -14.49 19.25 15.98
C ASP A 17 -13.82 18.70 14.71
N VAL A 18 -12.96 17.68 14.82
CA VAL A 18 -12.28 17.03 13.70
C VAL A 18 -12.89 15.66 13.42
N LYS A 19 -13.39 15.46 12.20
CA LYS A 19 -13.89 14.14 11.79
C LYS A 19 -12.72 13.20 11.54
N CYS A 20 -12.75 12.04 12.18
CA CYS A 20 -11.71 11.03 12.07
C CYS A 20 -12.29 9.70 11.57
N GLY A 21 -11.54 8.99 10.73
CA GLY A 21 -11.95 7.66 10.30
C GLY A 21 -10.84 6.83 9.68
N ILE A 22 -10.98 5.51 9.77
CA ILE A 22 -10.14 4.55 9.09
C ILE A 22 -10.62 4.40 7.65
N VAL A 23 -9.73 4.58 6.67
CA VAL A 23 -10.08 4.54 5.24
C VAL A 23 -10.02 3.10 4.70
N LYS A 24 -10.95 2.75 3.81
CA LYS A 24 -10.94 1.48 3.07
C LYS A 24 -9.87 1.48 1.98
N TRP A 25 -8.64 1.21 2.39
CA TRP A 25 -7.47 1.24 1.54
C TRP A 25 -6.49 0.12 1.91
N PRO A 26 -5.73 -0.47 0.98
CA PRO A 26 -4.76 -1.53 1.31
C PRO A 26 -3.73 -1.13 2.37
N LEU A 27 -3.39 0.17 2.42
CA LEU A 27 -2.55 0.74 3.47
C LEU A 27 -3.39 1.18 4.67
N SER A 28 -2.79 1.18 5.85
CA SER A 28 -3.41 1.64 7.09
C SER A 28 -3.45 3.17 7.14
N VAL A 29 -4.62 3.75 6.89
CA VAL A 29 -4.77 5.19 6.75
C VAL A 29 -5.82 5.73 7.71
N ILE A 30 -5.44 6.76 8.46
CA ILE A 30 -6.36 7.60 9.23
C ILE A 30 -6.68 8.85 8.41
N ARG A 31 -7.95 9.12 8.14
CA ARG A 31 -8.41 10.37 7.53
C ARG A 31 -8.89 11.33 8.59
N LEU A 32 -8.39 12.57 8.51
CA LEU A 32 -8.85 13.71 9.30
C LEU A 32 -9.54 14.71 8.40
N GLN A 33 -10.66 15.29 8.82
CA GLN A 33 -11.35 16.37 8.11
C GLN A 33 -11.82 17.46 9.06
N SER A 34 -11.57 18.72 8.69
CA SER A 34 -12.02 19.91 9.42
C SER A 34 -12.10 21.12 8.48
N LYS A 35 -12.83 22.15 8.91
CA LYS A 35 -12.77 23.48 8.29
C LYS A 35 -11.57 24.29 8.76
N ASP A 36 -10.97 23.89 9.87
CA ASP A 36 -9.84 24.56 10.50
C ASP A 36 -8.56 23.75 10.24
N SER A 37 -7.60 24.37 9.55
CA SER A 37 -6.31 23.74 9.25
C SER A 37 -5.46 23.52 10.49
N ASP A 38 -5.52 24.44 11.46
CA ASP A 38 -4.68 24.38 12.66
C ASP A 38 -5.11 23.19 13.53
N ARG A 39 -6.42 22.94 13.63
CA ARG A 39 -6.98 21.79 14.33
C ARG A 39 -6.58 20.45 13.72
N ILE A 40 -6.53 20.36 12.39
CA ILE A 40 -6.02 19.15 11.70
C ILE A 40 -4.53 18.95 11.97
N ILE A 41 -3.74 20.03 11.93
CA ILE A 41 -2.29 19.97 12.16
C ILE A 41 -2.00 19.50 13.59
N GLU A 42 -2.69 20.07 14.58
CA GLU A 42 -2.57 19.68 15.99
C GLU A 42 -2.89 18.19 16.19
N LEU A 43 -4.02 17.70 15.65
CA LEU A 43 -4.39 16.29 15.77
C LEU A 43 -3.42 15.36 15.03
N ALA A 44 -2.95 15.76 13.84
CA ALA A 44 -2.00 14.96 13.09
C ALA A 44 -0.64 14.83 13.79
N ASP A 45 -0.17 15.91 14.44
CA ASP A 45 1.03 15.89 15.26
C ASP A 45 0.85 15.01 16.52
N HIS A 46 -0.31 15.07 17.16
CA HIS A 46 -0.67 14.18 18.27
C HIS A 46 -0.63 12.71 17.85
N ILE A 47 -1.28 12.35 16.73
CA ILE A 47 -1.27 11.00 16.18
C ILE A 47 0.14 10.55 15.81
N LEU A 48 0.95 11.41 15.17
CA LEU A 48 2.33 11.09 14.82
C LEU A 48 3.18 10.79 16.07
N LYS A 49 3.05 11.60 17.11
CA LYS A 49 3.77 11.41 18.37
C LYS A 49 3.36 10.12 19.06
N ALA A 50 2.06 9.83 19.13
CA ALA A 50 1.54 8.57 19.66
C ALA A 50 2.07 7.37 18.86
N TRP A 51 1.96 7.43 17.53
CA TRP A 51 2.43 6.36 16.63
C TRP A 51 3.92 6.08 16.77
N ARG A 52 4.77 7.12 16.85
CA ARG A 52 6.23 6.97 17.01
C ARG A 52 6.64 6.18 18.24
N GLY A 53 5.85 6.21 19.32
CA GLY A 53 6.11 5.46 20.55
C GLY A 53 5.27 4.19 20.70
N TYR A 54 4.45 3.83 19.71
CA TYR A 54 3.50 2.74 19.81
C TYR A 54 4.12 1.38 19.43
N THR A 55 4.02 0.41 20.35
CA THR A 55 4.38 -0.98 20.12
C THR A 55 3.15 -1.86 20.36
N ASP A 56 2.92 -2.79 19.45
CA ASP A 56 1.91 -3.84 19.51
C ASP A 56 2.54 -5.13 18.98
N GLU A 57 3.06 -5.94 19.90
CA GLU A 57 3.79 -7.18 19.57
C GLU A 57 2.87 -8.21 18.88
N ASP A 58 1.59 -8.25 19.26
CA ASP A 58 0.60 -9.15 18.65
C ASP A 58 0.36 -8.82 17.16
N ALA A 59 0.54 -7.54 16.78
CA ALA A 59 0.47 -7.08 15.41
C ALA A 59 1.86 -6.99 14.72
N PHE A 60 2.94 -7.42 15.38
CA PHE A 60 4.32 -7.28 14.92
C PHE A 60 4.70 -5.82 14.60
N ILE A 61 4.28 -4.90 15.46
CA ILE A 61 4.59 -3.47 15.36
C ILE A 61 5.48 -3.09 16.52
N TYR A 62 6.71 -2.69 16.22
CA TYR A 62 7.65 -2.19 17.22
C TYR A 62 7.99 -0.75 16.92
N ALA A 63 7.85 0.13 17.90
CA ALA A 63 8.26 1.54 17.78
C ALA A 63 9.76 1.67 17.53
N GLU A 64 10.56 0.85 18.21
CA GLU A 64 12.02 0.89 18.20
C GLU A 64 12.60 -0.51 18.48
N THR A 65 13.69 -0.87 17.80
CA THR A 65 14.55 -2.00 18.17
C THR A 65 16.00 -1.56 18.12
N ASP A 66 16.82 -1.96 19.10
CA ASP A 66 18.25 -1.61 19.18
C ASP A 66 18.55 -0.10 19.00
N GLY A 67 17.70 0.77 19.55
CA GLY A 67 17.84 2.23 19.41
C GLY A 67 17.43 2.80 18.03
N THR A 68 16.95 1.95 17.12
CA THR A 68 16.49 2.35 15.77
C THR A 68 14.97 2.49 15.75
N PRO A 69 14.42 3.71 15.55
CA PRO A 69 12.98 3.92 15.47
C PRO A 69 12.41 3.47 14.11
N HIS A 70 11.25 2.82 14.13
CA HIS A 70 10.62 2.24 12.94
C HIS A 70 9.35 2.97 12.49
N ASN A 71 8.61 3.57 13.43
CA ASN A 71 7.31 4.15 13.15
C ASN A 71 7.39 5.57 12.57
N THR A 72 6.66 5.81 11.50
CA THR A 72 6.44 7.14 10.91
C THR A 72 5.12 7.19 10.14
N ILE A 73 4.82 8.31 9.52
CA ILE A 73 3.63 8.48 8.68
C ILE A 73 4.00 9.07 7.32
N THR A 74 3.12 8.89 6.34
CA THR A 74 3.07 9.71 5.13
C THR A 74 1.79 10.54 5.14
N PRO A 75 1.89 11.85 5.39
CA PRO A 75 0.74 12.73 5.36
C PRO A 75 0.41 13.13 3.92
N ILE A 76 -0.86 13.08 3.55
CA ILE A 76 -1.37 13.54 2.26
C ILE A 76 -2.47 14.55 2.51
N ALA A 77 -2.12 15.83 2.37
CA ALA A 77 -3.04 16.94 2.52
C ALA A 77 -3.80 17.21 1.22
N ARG A 78 -5.08 17.57 1.35
CA ARG A 78 -5.90 18.09 0.25
C ARG A 78 -6.99 19.01 0.78
N PHE A 79 -7.54 19.82 -0.12
CA PHE A 79 -8.72 20.63 0.15
C PHE A 79 -9.83 20.18 -0.80
N LYS A 80 -10.97 19.77 -0.24
CA LYS A 80 -12.09 19.21 -1.02
C LYS A 80 -13.40 19.60 -0.37
N ASP A 81 -14.38 20.02 -1.18
CA ASP A 81 -15.74 20.33 -0.72
C ASP A 81 -15.80 21.34 0.45
N GLY A 82 -14.87 22.30 0.47
CA GLY A 82 -14.78 23.33 1.51
C GLY A 82 -14.16 22.86 2.84
N MET A 83 -13.56 21.66 2.87
CA MET A 83 -12.91 21.06 4.03
C MET A 83 -11.43 20.80 3.73
N PHE A 84 -10.58 21.01 4.73
CA PHE A 84 -9.25 20.43 4.75
C PHE A 84 -9.38 18.93 5.08
N GLU A 85 -8.64 18.11 4.34
CA GLU A 85 -8.55 16.68 4.56
C GLU A 85 -7.08 16.28 4.62
N LEU A 86 -6.74 15.49 5.62
CA LEU A 86 -5.39 14.97 5.82
C LEU A 86 -5.47 13.46 6.02
N ASP A 87 -4.96 12.72 5.06
CA ASP A 87 -4.80 11.28 5.18
C ASP A 87 -3.41 10.97 5.74
N LEU A 88 -3.36 10.27 6.87
CA LEU A 88 -2.14 9.84 7.55
C LEU A 88 -1.96 8.34 7.28
N ALA A 89 -1.14 7.99 6.29
CA ALA A 89 -0.75 6.61 6.06
C ALA A 89 0.31 6.19 7.08
N LEU A 90 -0.02 5.24 7.95
CA LEU A 90 0.91 4.70 8.95
C LEU A 90 1.98 3.87 8.28
N ARG A 91 3.21 3.98 8.78
CA ARG A 91 4.38 3.25 8.29
C ARG A 91 5.17 2.69 9.47
N ASN A 92 5.77 1.53 9.23
CA ASN A 92 6.75 0.91 10.10
C ASN A 92 7.87 0.32 9.23
N ASN A 93 9.12 0.64 9.54
CA ASN A 93 10.29 0.23 8.74
C ASN A 93 11.06 -0.96 9.34
N ILE A 94 10.43 -1.74 10.25
CA ILE A 94 11.07 -2.89 10.86
C ILE A 94 11.47 -3.91 9.78
N THR A 95 12.66 -4.49 9.96
CA THR A 95 13.18 -5.55 9.10
C THR A 95 13.38 -6.82 9.92
N THR A 96 13.42 -7.96 9.24
CA THR A 96 13.81 -9.26 9.80
C THR A 96 14.83 -9.92 8.89
N GLU A 97 15.42 -11.05 9.33
CA GLU A 97 16.29 -11.85 8.44
C GLU A 97 15.52 -12.36 7.21
N GLU A 98 14.23 -12.68 7.38
CA GLU A 98 13.33 -13.10 6.30
C GLU A 98 12.92 -11.93 5.39
N HIS A 99 12.74 -10.73 5.95
CA HIS A 99 12.35 -9.53 5.21
C HIS A 99 13.40 -8.41 5.38
N PRO A 100 14.56 -8.52 4.72
CA PRO A 100 15.66 -7.56 4.89
C PRO A 100 15.34 -6.18 4.32
N LEU A 101 14.36 -6.07 3.40
CA LEU A 101 13.89 -4.80 2.85
C LEU A 101 12.76 -4.16 3.67
N GLY A 102 12.26 -4.85 4.69
CA GLY A 102 11.17 -4.38 5.56
C GLY A 102 10.02 -5.38 5.58
N VAL A 103 9.44 -5.60 6.77
CA VAL A 103 8.24 -6.43 6.93
C VAL A 103 7.04 -5.82 6.20
N TYR A 104 6.95 -4.49 6.22
CA TYR A 104 5.91 -3.70 5.55
C TYR A 104 6.43 -3.06 4.26
N HIS A 105 7.07 -3.89 3.43
CA HIS A 105 7.58 -3.56 2.09
C HIS A 105 7.12 -4.66 1.13
N PRO A 106 7.01 -4.44 -0.19
CA PRO A 106 6.67 -5.51 -1.13
C PRO A 106 7.56 -6.74 -0.96
N HIS A 107 6.95 -7.92 -0.84
CA HIS A 107 7.68 -9.17 -0.64
C HIS A 107 8.27 -9.71 -1.94
N GLU A 108 9.21 -10.64 -1.83
CA GLU A 108 10.11 -11.07 -2.91
C GLU A 108 9.37 -11.58 -4.15
N GLU A 109 8.23 -12.25 -3.94
CA GLU A 109 7.38 -12.78 -4.99
C GLU A 109 6.76 -11.69 -5.88
N LEU A 110 6.74 -10.43 -5.44
CA LEU A 110 6.17 -9.30 -6.20
C LEU A 110 7.27 -8.45 -6.87
N HIS A 111 8.55 -8.69 -6.56
CA HIS A 111 9.67 -7.86 -7.03
C HIS A 111 9.85 -7.87 -8.55
N HIS A 112 9.31 -8.88 -9.24
CA HIS A 112 9.30 -8.89 -10.69
C HIS A 112 8.56 -7.66 -11.24
N ILE A 113 7.43 -7.24 -10.63
CA ILE A 113 6.73 -5.99 -10.97
C ILE A 113 7.29 -4.79 -10.19
N LYS A 114 7.30 -4.86 -8.85
CA LYS A 114 7.62 -3.71 -8.01
C LYS A 114 8.50 -4.13 -6.83
N LYS A 115 9.75 -3.69 -6.86
CA LYS A 115 10.73 -3.89 -5.78
C LYS A 115 11.01 -2.61 -5.00
N GLU A 116 10.86 -1.45 -5.62
CA GLU A 116 11.19 -0.17 -4.98
C GLU A 116 10.13 0.21 -3.94
N ASN A 117 10.53 1.09 -3.01
CA ASN A 117 9.67 1.58 -1.94
C ASN A 117 8.37 2.20 -2.46
N ILE A 118 7.31 2.08 -1.66
CA ILE A 118 6.01 2.71 -1.94
C ILE A 118 6.13 4.23 -1.71
N GLY A 119 6.18 4.96 -2.82
CA GLY A 119 6.24 6.42 -2.85
C GLY A 119 4.89 7.08 -2.58
N LEU A 120 4.90 8.42 -2.54
CA LEU A 120 3.70 9.23 -2.27
C LEU A 120 2.59 8.97 -3.30
N ILE A 121 2.96 8.82 -4.58
CA ILE A 121 2.01 8.67 -5.69
C ILE A 121 1.29 7.32 -5.59
N GLU A 122 2.02 6.28 -5.21
CA GLU A 122 1.51 4.94 -4.98
C GLU A 122 0.58 4.89 -3.76
N VAL A 123 0.93 5.56 -2.66
CA VAL A 123 0.03 5.72 -1.50
C VAL A 123 -1.28 6.39 -1.91
N MET A 124 -1.23 7.39 -2.80
CA MET A 124 -2.42 8.06 -3.34
C MET A 124 -3.28 7.16 -4.25
N GLY A 125 -2.77 5.99 -4.64
CA GLY A 125 -3.46 4.99 -5.45
C GLY A 125 -3.20 5.08 -6.94
N LEU A 126 -2.09 5.72 -7.34
CA LEU A 126 -1.61 5.69 -8.71
C LEU A 126 -0.37 4.81 -8.79
N ALA A 127 -0.45 3.73 -9.56
CA ALA A 127 0.69 2.85 -9.76
C ALA A 127 1.75 3.52 -10.65
N VAL A 128 2.94 3.73 -10.10
CA VAL A 128 4.12 4.16 -10.87
C VAL A 128 5.02 2.96 -11.07
N LEU A 129 4.99 2.46 -12.31
CA LEU A 129 5.74 1.28 -12.71
C LEU A 129 7.19 1.63 -13.06
N PRO A 130 8.16 0.76 -12.75
CA PRO A 130 9.54 0.90 -13.22
C PRO A 130 9.60 1.04 -14.75
N SER A 131 10.48 1.92 -15.24
CA SER A 131 10.64 2.17 -16.68
C SER A 131 10.96 0.90 -17.48
N ARG A 132 11.68 -0.06 -16.87
CA ARG A 132 11.98 -1.37 -17.44
C ARG A 132 10.73 -2.17 -17.83
N LEU A 133 9.65 -2.08 -17.05
CA LEU A 133 8.46 -2.90 -17.27
C LEU A 133 7.81 -2.60 -18.62
N LYS A 134 7.92 -1.38 -19.14
CA LYS A 134 7.36 -1.06 -20.46
C LYS A 134 7.94 -1.95 -21.56
N GLY A 135 9.26 -2.14 -21.56
CA GLY A 135 9.93 -3.02 -22.52
C GLY A 135 9.63 -4.49 -22.24
N GLU A 136 9.71 -4.89 -20.97
CA GLU A 136 9.47 -6.27 -20.52
C GLU A 136 8.04 -6.73 -20.85
N MET A 137 7.02 -5.90 -20.64
CA MET A 137 5.61 -6.26 -20.90
C MET A 137 5.29 -6.34 -22.40
N ASN A 138 5.90 -5.50 -23.23
CA ASN A 138 5.76 -5.62 -24.68
C ASN A 138 6.35 -6.94 -25.19
N LEU A 139 7.54 -7.29 -24.71
CA LEU A 139 8.21 -8.54 -25.06
C LEU A 139 7.45 -9.77 -24.53
N LEU A 140 6.91 -9.67 -23.31
CA LEU A 140 6.04 -10.68 -22.73
C LEU A 140 4.80 -10.91 -23.60
N ALA A 141 4.13 -9.84 -24.05
CA ALA A 141 2.99 -9.94 -24.95
C ALA A 141 3.34 -10.64 -26.27
N GLU A 142 4.49 -10.32 -26.87
CA GLU A 142 4.99 -11.00 -28.08
C GLU A 142 5.16 -12.50 -27.85
N TYR A 143 5.80 -12.90 -26.74
CA TYR A 143 6.02 -14.31 -26.39
C TYR A 143 4.72 -15.07 -26.20
N ILE A 144 3.75 -14.45 -25.50
CA ILE A 144 2.42 -15.01 -25.29
C ILE A 144 1.71 -15.26 -26.63
N LEU A 145 1.72 -14.26 -27.53
CA LEU A 145 1.03 -14.34 -28.82
C LEU A 145 1.66 -15.33 -29.79
N GLU A 146 2.99 -15.51 -29.72
CA GLU A 146 3.73 -16.42 -30.59
C GLU A 146 3.81 -17.86 -30.01
N GLY A 147 3.34 -18.07 -28.78
CA GLY A 147 3.41 -19.36 -28.10
C GLY A 147 4.84 -19.81 -27.76
N LYS A 148 5.74 -18.84 -27.53
CA LYS A 148 7.13 -19.10 -27.10
C LYS A 148 7.19 -19.33 -25.60
N ASP A 149 8.17 -20.11 -25.15
CA ASP A 149 8.42 -20.25 -23.70
C ASP A 149 9.07 -18.97 -23.16
N ILE A 150 8.39 -18.30 -22.24
CA ILE A 150 8.84 -17.09 -21.56
C ILE A 150 10.16 -17.33 -20.79
N ARG A 151 10.40 -18.55 -20.32
CA ARG A 151 11.61 -18.93 -19.58
C ARG A 151 12.87 -18.96 -20.44
N GLU A 152 12.73 -18.96 -21.77
CA GLU A 152 13.89 -18.93 -22.68
C GLU A 152 14.47 -17.52 -22.87
N ASN A 153 13.85 -16.49 -22.27
CA ASN A 153 14.29 -15.11 -22.43
C ASN A 153 14.65 -14.46 -21.08
N GLU A 154 15.95 -14.22 -20.87
CA GLU A 154 16.52 -13.64 -19.64
C GLU A 154 15.86 -12.31 -19.21
N ALA A 155 15.32 -11.52 -20.14
CA ALA A 155 14.69 -10.24 -19.80
C ALA A 155 13.31 -10.40 -19.14
N ILE A 156 12.59 -11.48 -19.45
CA ILE A 156 11.21 -11.72 -19.01
C ILE A 156 11.02 -13.04 -18.24
N GLU A 157 12.06 -13.84 -18.06
CA GLU A 157 11.99 -15.12 -17.34
C GLU A 157 11.41 -14.98 -15.93
N LYS A 158 11.73 -13.87 -15.24
CA LYS A 158 11.19 -13.51 -13.90
C LYS A 158 9.68 -13.26 -13.87
N HIS A 159 9.05 -13.15 -15.03
CA HIS A 159 7.60 -13.00 -15.18
C HIS A 159 6.92 -14.31 -15.54
N ALA A 160 7.67 -15.38 -15.83
CA ALA A 160 7.14 -16.61 -16.40
C ALA A 160 6.07 -17.25 -15.52
N ASP A 161 6.37 -17.47 -14.23
CA ASP A 161 5.43 -18.14 -13.33
C ASP A 161 4.15 -17.31 -13.16
N TRP A 162 4.29 -16.01 -12.92
CA TRP A 162 3.15 -15.07 -12.88
C TRP A 162 2.33 -15.09 -14.18
N ALA A 163 2.99 -15.10 -15.34
CA ALA A 163 2.34 -15.11 -16.64
C ALA A 163 1.56 -16.40 -16.87
N TYR A 164 2.18 -17.55 -16.63
CA TYR A 164 1.52 -18.84 -16.79
C TYR A 164 0.33 -19.01 -15.83
N ASP A 165 0.46 -18.53 -14.59
CA ASP A 165 -0.61 -18.54 -13.61
C ASP A 165 -1.81 -17.71 -14.06
N PHE A 166 -1.60 -16.48 -14.54
CA PHE A 166 -2.73 -15.66 -14.96
C PHE A 166 -3.32 -16.14 -16.28
N LEU A 167 -2.51 -16.60 -17.25
CA LEU A 167 -2.98 -17.06 -18.56
C LEU A 167 -3.96 -18.23 -18.45
N ALA A 168 -3.78 -19.09 -17.44
CA ALA A 168 -4.73 -20.18 -17.15
C ALA A 168 -6.16 -19.70 -16.83
N ASN A 169 -6.34 -18.40 -16.52
CA ASN A 169 -7.65 -17.80 -16.23
C ASN A 169 -8.29 -17.10 -17.43
N TYR A 170 -7.67 -17.13 -18.61
CA TYR A 170 -8.17 -16.50 -19.83
C TYR A 170 -8.34 -17.51 -20.97
N ASP A 171 -9.55 -17.59 -21.52
CA ASP A 171 -9.86 -18.56 -22.59
C ASP A 171 -9.35 -18.13 -23.98
N ASP A 172 -9.27 -16.81 -24.24
CA ASP A 172 -8.85 -16.25 -25.52
C ASP A 172 -7.91 -15.06 -25.28
N VAL A 173 -6.63 -15.27 -25.55
CA VAL A 173 -5.59 -14.25 -25.48
C VAL A 173 -5.08 -13.99 -26.89
N ASN A 174 -5.24 -12.77 -27.38
CA ASN A 174 -4.94 -12.38 -28.75
C ASN A 174 -4.42 -10.94 -28.82
N LYS A 175 -4.08 -10.50 -30.04
CA LYS A 175 -3.42 -9.19 -30.27
C LYS A 175 -4.24 -8.00 -29.80
N ASP A 176 -5.56 -8.14 -29.74
CA ASP A 176 -6.45 -7.06 -29.40
C ASP A 176 -6.62 -6.89 -27.88
N ASN A 177 -6.35 -7.93 -27.08
CA ASN A 177 -6.60 -7.93 -25.63
C ASN A 177 -5.38 -8.20 -24.74
N VAL A 178 -4.27 -8.74 -25.26
CA VAL A 178 -3.13 -9.19 -24.45
C VAL A 178 -2.55 -8.07 -23.56
N MET A 179 -2.47 -6.84 -24.07
CA MET A 179 -1.94 -5.71 -23.32
C MET A 179 -2.89 -5.27 -22.19
N ASP A 180 -4.20 -5.31 -22.43
CA ASP A 180 -5.20 -4.99 -21.41
C ASP A 180 -5.21 -6.05 -20.30
N ILE A 181 -5.05 -7.33 -20.67
CA ILE A 181 -4.90 -8.44 -19.72
C ILE A 181 -3.65 -8.21 -18.85
N ILE A 182 -2.48 -8.00 -19.48
CA ILE A 182 -1.23 -7.76 -18.75
C ILE A 182 -1.40 -6.55 -17.81
N GLN A 183 -2.01 -5.46 -18.27
CA GLN A 183 -2.24 -4.28 -17.45
C GLN A 183 -3.16 -4.57 -16.26
N ALA A 184 -4.23 -5.35 -16.46
CA ALA A 184 -5.14 -5.76 -15.39
C ALA A 184 -4.42 -6.64 -14.34
N GLU A 185 -3.59 -7.58 -14.79
CA GLU A 185 -2.82 -8.47 -13.93
C GLU A 185 -1.74 -7.72 -13.15
N ILE A 186 -1.05 -6.74 -13.78
CA ILE A 186 -0.16 -5.83 -13.06
C ILE A 186 -0.92 -5.08 -11.98
N GLY A 187 -2.15 -4.63 -12.26
CA GLY A 187 -3.01 -3.98 -11.28
C GLY A 187 -3.27 -4.87 -10.05
N LYS A 188 -3.53 -6.17 -10.25
CA LYS A 188 -3.72 -7.14 -9.16
C LYS A 188 -2.45 -7.32 -8.34
N VAL A 189 -1.29 -7.47 -9.00
CA VAL A 189 0.01 -7.54 -8.31
C VAL A 189 0.26 -6.27 -7.50
N PHE A 190 -0.07 -5.11 -8.06
CA PHE A 190 0.12 -3.83 -7.40
C PHE A 190 -0.77 -3.64 -6.17
N VAL A 191 -1.97 -4.24 -6.15
CA VAL A 191 -2.79 -4.28 -4.93
C VAL A 191 -2.07 -5.06 -3.84
N LYS A 192 -1.53 -6.25 -4.14
CA LYS A 192 -0.75 -7.04 -3.17
C LYS A 192 0.47 -6.28 -2.65
N VAL A 193 1.19 -5.59 -3.54
CA VAL A 193 2.31 -4.70 -3.20
C VAL A 193 1.92 -3.63 -2.16
N LEU A 194 0.73 -3.05 -2.29
CA LEU A 194 0.20 -2.10 -1.31
C LEU A 194 -0.29 -2.79 -0.03
N GLU A 195 -0.84 -4.00 -0.13
CA GLU A 195 -1.27 -4.80 1.02
C GLU A 195 -0.06 -5.19 1.88
N ASP A 196 1.05 -5.60 1.29
CA ASP A 196 2.31 -5.89 2.01
C ASP A 196 2.80 -4.67 2.78
N ALA A 197 2.76 -3.50 2.15
CA ALA A 197 3.15 -2.24 2.75
C ALA A 197 2.16 -1.71 3.81
N GLY A 198 0.97 -2.29 3.93
CA GLY A 198 0.00 -1.97 4.97
C GLY A 198 0.38 -2.58 6.32
N VAL A 199 0.52 -1.73 7.35
CA VAL A 199 0.89 -2.15 8.71
C VAL A 199 -0.20 -3.02 9.35
N TYR A 200 -1.44 -2.56 9.28
CA TYR A 200 -2.66 -3.30 9.59
C TYR A 200 -3.35 -3.74 8.31
N LYS A 201 -3.60 -5.03 8.16
CA LYS A 201 -4.32 -5.58 7.01
C LYS A 201 -5.82 -5.25 7.10
N CYS A 202 -6.50 -5.14 5.96
CA CYS A 202 -7.95 -4.95 5.88
C CYS A 202 -8.75 -6.24 6.17
N THR A 203 -8.39 -6.95 7.23
CA THR A 203 -9.08 -8.14 7.75
C THR A 203 -9.73 -7.81 9.09
N PRO A 204 -10.67 -8.64 9.61
CA PRO A 204 -11.24 -8.43 10.94
C PRO A 204 -10.18 -8.26 12.03
N ASP A 205 -9.17 -9.14 12.07
CA ASP A 205 -8.10 -9.10 13.07
C ASP A 205 -7.20 -7.87 12.89
N GLY A 206 -6.89 -7.49 11.64
CA GLY A 206 -6.11 -6.29 11.35
C GLY A 206 -6.84 -5.01 11.73
N LEU A 207 -8.16 -4.95 11.54
CA LEU A 207 -8.99 -3.84 12.00
C LEU A 207 -9.09 -3.79 13.53
N GLU A 208 -9.17 -4.94 14.20
CA GLU A 208 -9.13 -4.99 15.67
C GLU A 208 -7.80 -4.47 16.22
N ALA A 209 -6.68 -4.88 15.62
CA ALA A 209 -5.36 -4.38 15.96
C ALA A 209 -5.24 -2.86 15.71
N PHE A 210 -5.73 -2.38 14.56
CA PHE A 210 -5.76 -0.94 14.28
C PHE A 210 -6.58 -0.19 15.34
N LEU A 211 -7.72 -0.72 15.76
CA LEU A 211 -8.53 -0.13 16.82
C LEU A 211 -7.85 -0.12 18.18
N ARG A 212 -6.90 -1.02 18.47
CA ARG A 212 -6.07 -0.92 19.70
C ARG A 212 -5.23 0.34 19.68
N PHE A 213 -4.58 0.65 18.57
CA PHE A 213 -3.84 1.91 18.42
C PHE A 213 -4.77 3.11 18.54
N ILE A 214 -5.93 3.11 17.87
CA ILE A 214 -6.89 4.21 17.94
C ILE A 214 -7.35 4.49 19.38
N LYS A 215 -7.50 3.46 20.22
CA LYS A 215 -7.87 3.62 21.64
C LYS A 215 -6.79 4.27 22.51
N THR A 216 -5.56 4.40 22.00
CA THR A 216 -4.47 5.10 22.71
C THR A 216 -4.36 6.59 22.35
N LEU A 217 -5.16 7.04 21.37
CA LEU A 217 -5.18 8.42 20.90
C LEU A 217 -5.99 9.31 21.82
#